data_AF-A0A6V7IPQ3-F1
#
_entry.id   AF-A0A6V7IPQ3-F1
#
_cell.length_a   1.000
_cell.length_b   1.000
_cell.length_c   1.000
_cell.angle_alpha   90.00
_cell.angle_beta   90.00
_cell.angle_gamma   90.00
#
_symmetry.space_group_name_H-M   'P 1'
#
loop_
_entity.id
_entity.type
_entity.pdbx_description
1 polymer ?
#
loop_
_entity_poly.entity_id
_entity_poly.type
_entity_poly.pdbx_seq_one_letter_code
_entity_poly.pdbx_strand_id
1 'polypeptide(L)'
;CCDVSSRCQSSQAPSGMAVLPNPYGDSQCQNEYLMPIQPQAAEILFTRISYLKKLIEDANITEDTVRLLRYLCWENPHLSRTVLSELLWQIGFAYTHELRHHTDLLLSMLLMEDSWQTHRVHNALKGVPDEREGLFETIQRSKNHYQKRAYQCIKCMVQLFSKCKLAHQLLYQNPEMKRKWMHAIDWLQDELEKRPYTSAPPYSHAYNNWSPPTQSNESTNGYFLERSNSAKKILERAFELFPDEEPEVEEVYKA
;
A
#
# COMPACT_ATOMS: atom_id res chain seq x y z
N CYS A 1 26.32 2.50 7.90
CA CYS A 1 25.28 1.76 8.64
C CYS A 1 25.49 1.94 10.15
N CYS A 2 24.55 2.52 10.90
CA CYS A 2 24.68 2.71 12.36
C CYS A 2 23.88 1.64 13.13
N ASP A 3 24.32 1.26 14.33
CA ASP A 3 23.61 0.31 15.18
C ASP A 3 22.26 0.88 15.64
N VAL A 4 21.18 0.16 15.35
CA VAL A 4 19.81 0.45 15.80
C VAL A 4 19.16 -0.73 16.52
N SER A 5 19.94 -1.76 16.86
CA SER A 5 19.46 -3.01 17.48
C SER A 5 18.65 -2.78 18.76
N SER A 6 18.99 -1.76 19.55
CA SER A 6 18.24 -1.34 20.74
C SER A 6 16.79 -0.92 20.49
N ARG A 7 16.42 -0.67 19.22
CA ARG A 7 15.05 -0.35 18.78
C ARG A 7 14.36 -1.52 18.07
N CYS A 8 15.09 -2.62 17.84
CA CYS A 8 14.55 -3.79 17.17
C CYS A 8 13.95 -4.77 18.18
N GLN A 9 12.81 -5.35 17.84
CA GLN A 9 12.09 -6.36 18.60
C GLN A 9 11.38 -7.29 17.63
N SER A 10 11.49 -8.60 17.81
CA SER A 10 10.73 -9.57 17.02
C SER A 10 9.27 -9.63 17.47
N SER A 11 8.32 -9.70 16.53
CA SER A 11 6.90 -9.97 16.84
C SER A 11 6.70 -11.36 17.44
N GLN A 12 7.65 -12.26 17.20
CA GLN A 12 7.69 -13.64 17.70
C GLN A 12 8.58 -13.78 18.93
N ALA A 13 9.01 -12.68 19.56
CA ALA A 13 9.76 -12.70 20.81
C ALA A 13 9.08 -13.54 21.92
N PRO A 14 7.73 -13.55 22.08
CA PRO A 14 7.06 -14.44 23.04
C PRO A 14 7.25 -15.93 22.75
N SER A 15 7.56 -16.30 21.50
CA SER A 15 7.89 -17.67 21.08
C SER A 15 9.40 -17.95 21.09
N GLY A 16 10.21 -17.03 21.63
CA GLY A 16 11.66 -17.18 21.74
C GLY A 16 12.44 -16.92 20.45
N MET A 17 11.78 -16.45 19.38
CA MET A 17 12.44 -16.14 18.11
C MET A 17 13.18 -14.80 18.18
N ALA A 18 14.44 -14.81 17.77
CA ALA A 18 15.29 -13.62 17.73
C ALA A 18 14.91 -12.66 16.60
N VAL A 19 15.43 -11.43 16.68
CA VAL A 19 15.36 -10.41 15.62
C VAL A 19 16.09 -10.91 14.37
N LEU A 20 15.46 -10.76 13.20
CA LEU A 20 16.07 -11.13 11.91
C LEU A 20 17.18 -10.15 11.49
N PRO A 21 18.25 -10.62 10.82
CA PRO A 21 19.25 -9.75 10.23
C PRO A 21 18.62 -8.75 9.25
N ASN A 22 19.08 -7.50 9.24
CA ASN A 22 18.50 -6.44 8.43
C ASN A 22 19.06 -6.44 6.99
N PRO A 23 18.27 -6.82 5.97
CA PRO A 23 18.74 -6.90 4.59
C PRO A 23 18.92 -5.52 3.93
N TYR A 24 18.44 -4.46 4.58
CA TYR A 24 18.58 -3.08 4.11
C TYR A 24 19.80 -2.38 4.70
N GLY A 25 20.61 -3.10 5.47
CA GLY A 25 21.91 -2.63 5.93
C GLY A 25 22.89 -2.42 4.78
N ASP A 26 23.99 -1.72 5.07
CA ASP A 26 25.05 -1.54 4.09
C ASP A 26 25.74 -2.90 3.84
N SER A 27 25.75 -3.34 2.58
CA SER A 27 26.38 -4.59 2.15
C SER A 27 27.86 -4.70 2.53
N GLN A 28 28.56 -3.57 2.66
CA GLN A 28 29.96 -3.52 3.07
C GLN A 28 30.16 -3.90 4.55
N CYS A 29 29.10 -3.81 5.36
CA CYS A 29 29.14 -4.07 6.80
C CYS A 29 28.86 -5.53 7.17
N GLN A 30 28.59 -6.43 6.21
CA GLN A 30 28.41 -7.89 6.44
C GLN A 30 27.50 -8.25 7.64
N ASN A 31 26.36 -7.56 7.81
CA ASN A 31 25.41 -7.67 8.93
C ASN A 31 25.87 -7.09 10.29
N GLU A 32 27.03 -6.43 10.33
CA GLU A 32 27.45 -5.59 11.45
C GLU A 32 27.10 -4.11 11.22
N TYR A 33 27.42 -3.28 12.21
CA TYR A 33 27.30 -1.83 12.14
C TYR A 33 28.69 -1.17 12.08
N LEU A 34 28.79 -0.03 11.41
CA LEU A 34 30.04 0.75 11.38
C LEU A 34 30.31 1.42 12.73
N MET A 35 29.27 1.93 13.36
CA MET A 35 29.33 2.59 14.67
C MET A 35 27.94 2.61 15.34
N PRO A 36 27.88 2.78 16.67
CA PRO A 36 26.61 3.05 17.36
C PRO A 36 25.96 4.33 16.83
N ILE A 37 24.62 4.34 16.78
CA ILE A 37 23.89 5.57 16.44
C ILE A 37 24.16 6.66 17.49
N GLN A 38 24.45 7.88 17.02
CA GLN A 38 24.63 9.03 17.90
C GLN A 38 23.32 9.36 18.63
N PRO A 39 23.32 9.64 19.95
CA PRO A 39 22.09 9.87 20.72
C PRO A 39 21.20 10.97 20.14
N GLN A 40 21.79 12.06 19.67
CA GLN A 40 21.06 13.17 19.04
C GLN A 40 20.39 12.74 17.73
N ALA A 41 21.06 11.91 16.92
CA ALA A 41 20.47 11.37 15.69
C ALA A 41 19.33 10.40 16.02
N ALA A 42 19.50 9.55 17.05
CA ALA A 42 18.45 8.64 17.50
C ALA A 42 17.21 9.41 18.01
N GLU A 43 17.41 10.50 18.75
CA GLU A 43 16.31 11.37 19.22
C GLU A 43 15.54 11.96 18.02
N ILE A 44 16.24 12.48 17.02
CA ILE A 44 15.62 13.03 15.82
C ILE A 44 14.85 11.96 15.04
N LEU A 45 15.44 10.79 14.82
CA LEU A 45 14.87 9.73 13.99
C LEU A 45 13.71 8.99 14.65
N PHE A 46 13.80 8.71 15.96
CA PHE A 46 12.84 7.83 16.63
C PHE A 46 11.83 8.57 17.52
N THR A 47 12.10 9.82 17.90
CA THR A 47 11.23 10.58 18.81
C THR A 47 10.52 11.74 18.09
N ARG A 48 11.21 12.45 17.19
CA ARG A 48 10.65 13.66 16.55
C ARG A 48 9.80 13.31 15.34
N ILE A 49 8.49 13.07 15.57
CA ILE A 49 7.52 12.76 14.50
C ILE A 49 7.51 13.83 13.39
N SER A 50 7.72 15.10 13.71
CA SER A 50 7.81 16.17 12.71
C SER A 50 8.96 15.99 11.71
N TYR A 51 10.09 15.43 12.15
CA TYR A 51 11.19 15.07 11.25
C TYR A 51 10.80 13.91 10.34
N LEU A 52 10.16 12.88 10.90
CA LEU A 52 9.68 11.73 10.12
C LEU A 52 8.65 12.13 9.06
N LYS A 53 7.72 13.03 9.39
CA LYS A 53 6.76 13.60 8.43
C LYS A 53 7.48 14.26 7.26
N LYS A 54 8.43 15.14 7.55
CA LYS A 54 9.23 15.80 6.53
C LYS A 54 10.02 14.79 5.69
N LEU A 55 10.59 13.77 6.32
CA LEU A 55 11.30 12.69 5.63
C LEU A 55 10.37 11.95 4.65
N ILE A 56 9.13 11.65 5.05
CA ILE A 56 8.13 10.98 4.18
C ILE A 56 7.65 11.90 3.04
N GLU A 57 7.50 13.19 3.30
CA GLU A 57 7.17 14.19 2.26
C GLU A 57 8.30 14.30 1.23
N ASP A 58 9.55 14.37 1.70
CA ASP A 58 10.75 14.50 0.87
C ASP A 58 11.18 13.17 0.21
N ALA A 59 10.56 12.04 0.57
CA ALA A 59 10.89 10.73 0.02
C ALA A 59 10.62 10.65 -1.50
N ASN A 60 9.79 11.55 -2.04
CA ASN A 60 9.54 11.70 -3.48
C ASN A 60 10.78 12.16 -4.25
N ILE A 61 11.76 12.76 -3.56
CA ILE A 61 12.96 13.35 -4.15
C ILE A 61 14.14 12.36 -4.15
N THR A 62 14.23 11.42 -3.20
CA THR A 62 15.43 10.58 -3.04
C THR A 62 15.16 9.10 -2.77
N GLU A 63 15.83 8.22 -3.52
CA GLU A 63 15.83 6.77 -3.24
C GLU A 63 16.44 6.43 -1.87
N ASP A 64 17.35 7.28 -1.39
CA ASP A 64 18.05 7.08 -0.11
C ASP A 64 17.10 7.19 1.09
N THR A 65 16.05 8.00 0.99
CA THR A 65 15.03 8.08 2.03
C THR A 65 14.27 6.76 2.16
N VAL A 66 13.92 6.13 1.02
CA VAL A 66 13.24 4.83 1.04
C VAL A 66 14.15 3.76 1.64
N ARG A 67 15.44 3.75 1.29
CA ARG A 67 16.44 2.84 1.88
C ARG A 67 16.57 3.05 3.38
N LEU A 68 16.68 4.30 3.82
CA LEU A 68 16.76 4.67 5.23
C LEU A 68 15.52 4.20 6.00
N LEU A 69 14.32 4.48 5.49
CA LEU A 69 13.07 4.07 6.14
C LEU A 69 12.97 2.55 6.26
N ARG A 70 13.31 1.79 5.21
CA ARG A 70 13.35 0.32 5.27
C ARG A 70 14.35 -0.19 6.30
N TYR A 71 15.54 0.39 6.32
CA TYR A 71 16.56 0.05 7.29
C TYR A 71 16.06 0.27 8.73
N LEU A 72 15.48 1.44 9.00
CA LEU A 72 15.05 1.79 10.36
C LEU A 72 13.77 1.06 10.81
N CYS A 73 12.89 0.69 9.87
CA CYS A 73 11.64 -0.01 10.18
C CYS A 73 11.81 -1.53 10.36
N TRP A 74 12.88 -2.12 9.84
CA TRP A 74 13.09 -3.57 9.91
C TRP A 74 13.16 -4.05 11.35
N GLU A 75 12.29 -5.00 11.70
CA GLU A 75 12.15 -5.54 13.05
C GLU A 75 11.91 -4.44 14.11
N ASN A 76 11.37 -3.28 13.73
CA ASN A 76 11.15 -2.14 14.62
C ASN A 76 9.66 -1.79 14.64
N PRO A 77 8.89 -2.30 15.63
CA PRO A 77 7.43 -2.12 15.65
C PRO A 77 7.02 -0.67 15.84
N HIS A 78 7.73 0.09 16.68
CA HIS A 78 7.38 1.47 16.98
C HIS A 78 7.54 2.36 15.76
N LEU A 79 8.70 2.32 15.11
CA LEU A 79 8.92 3.15 13.93
C LEU A 79 8.07 2.68 12.74
N SER A 80 7.93 1.36 12.54
CA SER A 80 7.04 0.79 11.51
C SER A 80 5.61 1.32 11.66
N ARG A 81 5.09 1.36 12.89
CA ARG A 81 3.75 1.90 13.17
C ARG A 81 3.66 3.38 12.85
N THR A 82 4.61 4.20 13.31
CA THR A 82 4.60 5.65 13.04
C THR A 82 4.68 5.95 11.55
N VAL A 83 5.61 5.31 10.81
CA VAL A 83 5.75 5.47 9.36
C VAL A 83 4.46 5.07 8.66
N LEU A 84 3.86 3.94 9.04
CA LEU A 84 2.61 3.48 8.46
C LEU A 84 1.47 4.48 8.69
N SER A 85 1.33 5.01 9.90
CA SER A 85 0.29 6.00 10.25
C SER A 85 0.44 7.31 9.51
N GLU A 86 1.67 7.77 9.27
CA GLU A 86 1.95 8.96 8.47
C GLU A 86 1.70 8.71 6.97
N LEU A 87 2.08 7.55 6.44
CA LEU A 87 1.81 7.20 5.04
C LEU A 87 0.31 7.10 4.75
N LEU A 88 -0.45 6.46 5.63
CA LEU A 88 -1.91 6.38 5.53
C LEU A 88 -2.56 7.78 5.63
N TRP A 89 -2.01 8.68 6.43
CA TRP A 89 -2.45 10.08 6.47
C TRP A 89 -2.23 10.77 5.12
N GLN A 90 -1.02 10.67 4.57
CA GLN A 90 -0.69 11.28 3.28
C GLN A 90 -1.57 10.70 2.16
N ILE A 91 -1.78 9.39 2.11
CA ILE A 91 -2.68 8.77 1.12
C ILE A 91 -4.13 9.27 1.29
N GLY A 92 -4.57 9.49 2.54
CA GLY A 92 -5.90 9.99 2.84
C GLY A 92 -6.15 11.45 2.48
N PHE A 93 -5.11 12.29 2.43
CA PHE A 93 -5.28 13.76 2.41
C PHE A 93 -4.36 14.53 1.46
N ALA A 94 -3.22 13.99 1.03
CA ALA A 94 -2.31 14.66 0.11
C ALA A 94 -2.98 14.96 -1.24
N TYR A 95 -2.34 15.86 -2.00
CA TYR A 95 -2.79 16.21 -3.32
C TYR A 95 -2.65 15.03 -4.29
N THR A 96 -3.55 14.94 -5.27
CA THR A 96 -3.62 13.80 -6.21
C THR A 96 -2.29 13.50 -6.90
N HIS A 97 -1.47 14.52 -7.16
CA HIS A 97 -0.17 14.38 -7.83
C HIS A 97 0.93 13.74 -6.96
N GLU A 98 0.78 13.76 -5.64
CA GLU A 98 1.74 13.17 -4.69
C GLU A 98 1.31 11.76 -4.26
N LEU A 99 0.02 11.41 -4.45
CA LEU A 99 -0.54 10.13 -4.01
C LEU A 99 0.25 8.92 -4.47
N ARG A 100 0.69 8.91 -5.75
CA ARG A 100 1.49 7.80 -6.30
C ARG A 100 2.71 7.53 -5.44
N HIS A 101 3.45 8.59 -5.10
CA HIS A 101 4.68 8.46 -4.33
C HIS A 101 4.41 7.82 -2.96
N HIS A 102 3.38 8.29 -2.26
CA HIS A 102 3.01 7.74 -0.95
C HIS A 102 2.51 6.30 -1.05
N THR A 103 1.76 5.94 -2.09
CA THR A 103 1.34 4.54 -2.30
C THR A 103 2.51 3.63 -2.65
N ASP A 104 3.48 4.09 -3.42
CA ASP A 104 4.68 3.32 -3.77
C ASP A 104 5.57 3.10 -2.53
N LEU A 105 5.75 4.14 -1.71
CA LEU A 105 6.47 4.04 -0.45
C LEU A 105 5.74 3.12 0.55
N LEU A 106 4.41 3.24 0.67
CA LEU A 106 3.60 2.31 1.46
C LEU A 106 3.83 0.87 1.00
N LEU A 107 3.68 0.58 -0.28
CA LEU A 107 3.91 -0.76 -0.83
C LEU A 107 5.32 -1.27 -0.49
N SER A 108 6.34 -0.42 -0.59
CA SER A 108 7.72 -0.75 -0.22
C SER A 108 7.85 -1.20 1.25
N MET A 109 7.12 -0.54 2.18
CA MET A 109 7.09 -0.92 3.59
C MET A 109 6.30 -2.22 3.85
N LEU A 110 5.20 -2.44 3.13
CA LEU A 110 4.36 -3.64 3.28
C LEU A 110 5.05 -4.90 2.74
N LEU A 111 5.95 -4.75 1.77
CA LEU A 111 6.73 -5.85 1.19
C LEU A 111 8.01 -6.18 1.98
N MET A 112 8.28 -5.53 3.11
CA MET A 112 9.36 -5.95 3.99
C MET A 112 8.98 -7.28 4.65
N GLU A 113 9.82 -8.31 4.49
CA GLU A 113 9.59 -9.69 4.94
C GLU A 113 10.25 -9.97 6.31
N ASP A 114 10.02 -9.08 7.27
CA ASP A 114 10.42 -9.29 8.66
C ASP A 114 9.28 -9.92 9.49
N SER A 115 9.51 -10.18 10.77
CA SER A 115 8.50 -10.75 11.67
C SER A 115 7.23 -9.88 11.82
N TRP A 116 7.25 -8.61 11.43
CA TRP A 116 6.14 -7.66 11.55
C TRP A 116 5.33 -7.47 10.26
N GLN A 117 5.66 -8.16 9.17
CA GLN A 117 4.98 -8.00 7.88
C GLN A 117 3.45 -8.15 8.00
N THR A 118 2.97 -9.19 8.69
CA THR A 118 1.53 -9.41 8.91
C THR A 118 0.85 -8.25 9.61
N HIS A 119 1.50 -7.68 10.63
CA HIS A 119 0.97 -6.54 11.38
C HIS A 119 0.93 -5.28 10.49
N ARG A 120 1.99 -5.02 9.72
CA ARG A 120 2.01 -3.89 8.77
C ARG A 120 0.91 -4.01 7.73
N VAL A 121 0.75 -5.18 7.12
CA VAL A 121 -0.30 -5.44 6.12
C VAL A 121 -1.69 -5.29 6.74
N HIS A 122 -1.94 -5.92 7.89
CA HIS A 122 -3.22 -5.82 8.59
C HIS A 122 -3.59 -4.36 8.88
N ASN A 123 -2.66 -3.60 9.45
CA ASN A 123 -2.88 -2.20 9.83
C ASN A 123 -2.98 -1.27 8.62
N ALA A 124 -2.31 -1.56 7.51
CA ALA A 124 -2.50 -0.80 6.28
C ALA A 124 -3.91 -0.96 5.72
N LEU A 125 -4.43 -2.20 5.73
CA LEU A 125 -5.75 -2.51 5.19
C LEU A 125 -6.87 -1.99 6.09
N LYS A 126 -6.84 -2.32 7.39
CA LYS A 126 -7.90 -1.97 8.35
C LYS A 126 -7.72 -0.62 9.05
N GLY A 127 -6.50 -0.13 9.12
CA GLY A 127 -6.14 1.05 9.89
C GLY A 127 -5.35 0.71 11.14
N VAL A 128 -4.74 1.75 11.72
CA VAL A 128 -4.05 1.67 13.00
C VAL A 128 -5.05 2.08 14.09
N PRO A 129 -5.32 1.21 15.08
CA PRO A 129 -6.30 1.49 16.13
C PRO A 129 -6.07 2.84 16.80
N ASP A 130 -7.17 3.58 17.00
CA ASP A 130 -7.23 4.89 17.66
C ASP A 130 -6.37 6.01 17.04
N GLU A 131 -5.81 5.79 15.85
CA GLU A 131 -4.86 6.73 15.25
C GLU A 131 -5.16 7.02 13.77
N ARG A 132 -5.42 5.98 12.96
CA ARG A 132 -5.47 6.15 11.51
C ARG A 132 -6.40 5.18 10.79
N GLU A 133 -7.21 5.74 9.90
CA GLU A 133 -8.01 4.97 8.94
C GLU A 133 -7.12 4.15 7.98
N GLY A 134 -7.56 2.93 7.66
CA GLY A 134 -6.89 2.08 6.67
C GLY A 134 -7.27 2.42 5.22
N LEU A 135 -6.70 1.67 4.29
CA LEU A 135 -6.99 1.81 2.86
C LEU A 135 -8.46 1.55 2.53
N PHE A 136 -9.13 0.58 3.19
CA PHE A 136 -10.55 0.31 2.93
C PHE A 136 -11.44 1.51 3.27
N GLU A 137 -11.22 2.15 4.41
CA GLU A 137 -11.99 3.34 4.80
C GLU A 137 -11.65 4.54 3.91
N THR A 138 -10.37 4.67 3.51
CA THR A 138 -9.95 5.70 2.57
C THR A 138 -10.64 5.56 1.21
N ILE A 139 -10.75 4.33 0.67
CA ILE A 139 -11.50 4.04 -0.56
C ILE A 139 -12.96 4.46 -0.38
N GLN A 140 -13.62 3.96 0.67
CA GLN A 140 -15.03 4.22 0.93
C GLN A 140 -15.34 5.72 1.06
N ARG A 141 -14.48 6.48 1.75
CA ARG A 141 -14.61 7.93 1.93
C ARG A 141 -14.39 8.70 0.64
N SER A 142 -13.48 8.23 -0.22
CA SER A 142 -13.03 8.97 -1.41
C SER A 142 -13.82 8.67 -2.67
N LYS A 143 -14.56 7.56 -2.72
CA LYS A 143 -15.15 7.01 -3.94
C LYS A 143 -16.13 7.91 -4.72
N ASN A 144 -16.72 8.93 -4.07
CA ASN A 144 -17.71 9.80 -4.73
C ASN A 144 -17.09 11.11 -5.28
N HIS A 145 -16.10 11.67 -4.58
CA HIS A 145 -15.57 13.02 -4.88
C HIS A 145 -14.07 13.04 -5.17
N TYR A 146 -13.36 11.98 -4.81
CA TYR A 146 -11.91 11.82 -4.94
C TYR A 146 -11.59 10.44 -5.53
N GLN A 147 -12.24 10.10 -6.64
CA GLN A 147 -12.19 8.78 -7.27
C GLN A 147 -10.76 8.35 -7.61
N LYS A 148 -9.89 9.26 -8.07
CA LYS A 148 -8.46 8.95 -8.31
C LYS A 148 -7.77 8.45 -7.04
N ARG A 149 -8.07 9.00 -5.85
CA ARG A 149 -7.52 8.53 -4.57
C ARG A 149 -8.00 7.12 -4.24
N ALA A 150 -9.29 6.87 -4.37
CA ALA A 150 -9.86 5.53 -4.18
C ALA A 150 -9.21 4.51 -5.13
N TYR A 151 -9.06 4.86 -6.40
CA TYR A 151 -8.39 4.03 -7.40
C TYR A 151 -6.91 3.76 -7.06
N GLN A 152 -6.14 4.77 -6.63
CA GLN A 152 -4.74 4.56 -6.25
C GLN A 152 -4.60 3.62 -5.04
N CYS A 153 -5.52 3.68 -4.08
CA CYS A 153 -5.58 2.71 -2.98
C CYS A 153 -5.84 1.28 -3.50
N ILE A 154 -6.84 1.10 -4.39
CA ILE A 154 -7.14 -0.21 -4.99
C ILE A 154 -5.94 -0.73 -5.78
N LYS A 155 -5.32 0.12 -6.61
CA LYS A 155 -4.13 -0.22 -7.38
C LYS A 155 -2.98 -0.69 -6.49
N CYS A 156 -2.70 0.03 -5.40
CA CYS A 156 -1.71 -0.36 -4.40
C CYS A 156 -2.03 -1.75 -3.81
N MET A 157 -3.29 -2.00 -3.48
CA MET A 157 -3.75 -3.29 -2.93
C MET A 157 -3.63 -4.43 -3.94
N VAL A 158 -4.01 -4.23 -5.21
CA VAL A 158 -3.79 -5.22 -6.29
C VAL A 158 -2.31 -5.59 -6.41
N GLN A 159 -1.41 -4.59 -6.35
CA GLN A 159 0.03 -4.83 -6.39
C GLN A 159 0.53 -5.58 -5.15
N LEU A 160 0.04 -5.23 -3.97
CA LEU A 160 0.35 -5.93 -2.72
C LEU A 160 -0.05 -7.41 -2.80
N PHE A 161 -1.31 -7.70 -3.12
CA PHE A 161 -1.81 -9.08 -3.20
C PHE A 161 -1.14 -9.89 -4.31
N SER A 162 -0.69 -9.23 -5.39
CA SER A 162 0.07 -9.91 -6.44
C SER A 162 1.50 -10.30 -6.03
N LYS A 163 2.10 -9.58 -5.07
CA LYS A 163 3.51 -9.77 -4.67
C LYS A 163 3.68 -10.42 -3.30
N CYS A 164 2.67 -10.34 -2.44
CA CYS A 164 2.72 -10.81 -1.06
C CYS A 164 1.64 -11.88 -0.84
N LYS A 165 2.07 -13.14 -0.83
CA LYS A 165 1.18 -14.30 -0.55
C LYS A 165 0.50 -14.17 0.81
N LEU A 166 1.22 -13.64 1.80
CA LEU A 166 0.70 -13.40 3.14
C LEU A 166 -0.47 -12.41 3.13
N ALA A 167 -0.36 -11.32 2.38
CA ALA A 167 -1.45 -10.34 2.26
C ALA A 167 -2.68 -10.94 1.57
N HIS A 168 -2.47 -11.77 0.55
CA HIS A 168 -3.54 -12.50 -0.13
C HIS A 168 -4.27 -13.47 0.82
N GLN A 169 -3.51 -14.27 1.58
CA GLN A 169 -4.06 -15.19 2.59
C GLN A 169 -4.82 -14.44 3.70
N LEU A 170 -4.28 -13.32 4.20
CA LEU A 170 -4.93 -12.51 5.22
C LEU A 170 -6.29 -11.98 4.75
N LEU A 171 -6.38 -11.53 3.50
CA LEU A 171 -7.64 -11.09 2.89
C LEU A 171 -8.62 -12.25 2.73
N TYR A 172 -8.15 -13.40 2.25
CA TYR A 172 -8.99 -14.59 2.04
C TYR A 172 -9.57 -15.14 3.35
N GLN A 173 -8.76 -15.19 4.42
CA GLN A 173 -9.16 -15.73 5.72
C GLN A 173 -10.03 -14.78 6.54
N ASN A 174 -10.16 -13.51 6.14
CA ASN A 174 -10.94 -12.51 6.87
C ASN A 174 -12.19 -12.11 6.06
N PRO A 175 -13.38 -12.65 6.39
CA PRO A 175 -14.61 -12.40 5.62
C PRO A 175 -14.99 -10.92 5.54
N GLU A 176 -14.70 -10.15 6.59
CA GLU A 176 -14.98 -8.72 6.61
C GLU A 176 -14.08 -7.96 5.62
N MET A 177 -12.77 -8.25 5.63
CA MET A 177 -11.85 -7.65 4.66
C MET A 177 -12.20 -8.09 3.24
N LYS A 178 -12.51 -9.38 3.02
CA LYS A 178 -12.91 -9.91 1.70
C LYS A 178 -14.14 -9.16 1.17
N ARG A 179 -15.16 -8.94 2.00
CA ARG A 179 -16.34 -8.15 1.64
C ARG A 179 -16.00 -6.70 1.30
N LYS A 180 -15.16 -6.03 2.10
CA LYS A 180 -14.72 -4.65 1.80
C LYS A 180 -13.92 -4.57 0.49
N TRP A 181 -13.13 -5.60 0.19
CA TRP A 181 -12.42 -5.72 -1.08
C TRP A 181 -13.37 -5.87 -2.25
N MET A 182 -14.31 -6.81 -2.20
CA MET A 182 -15.30 -7.00 -3.27
C MET A 182 -16.07 -5.69 -3.56
N HIS A 183 -16.56 -5.01 -2.51
CA HIS A 183 -17.23 -3.71 -2.70
C HIS A 183 -16.35 -2.64 -3.36
N ALA A 184 -15.03 -2.66 -3.12
CA ALA A 184 -14.11 -1.73 -3.77
C ALA A 184 -13.92 -2.06 -5.26
N ILE A 185 -13.90 -3.35 -5.60
CA ILE A 185 -13.78 -3.84 -6.97
C ILE A 185 -15.07 -3.60 -7.76
N ASP A 186 -16.23 -3.90 -7.17
CA ASP A 186 -17.55 -3.60 -7.76
C ASP A 186 -17.68 -2.11 -8.06
N TRP A 187 -17.27 -1.25 -7.11
CA TRP A 187 -17.27 0.19 -7.33
C TRP A 187 -16.34 0.59 -8.49
N LEU A 188 -15.14 0.02 -8.57
CA LEU A 188 -14.21 0.34 -9.67
C LEU A 188 -14.78 -0.09 -11.02
N GLN A 189 -15.42 -1.26 -11.08
CA GLN A 189 -16.12 -1.73 -12.27
C GLN A 189 -17.23 -0.76 -12.68
N ASP A 190 -18.14 -0.42 -11.75
CA ASP A 190 -19.24 0.53 -11.99
C ASP A 190 -18.73 1.87 -12.52
N GLU A 191 -17.70 2.46 -11.90
CA GLU A 191 -17.13 3.73 -12.35
C GLU A 191 -16.52 3.63 -13.76
N LEU A 192 -15.84 2.53 -14.07
CA LEU A 192 -15.28 2.32 -15.41
C LEU A 192 -16.37 2.08 -16.46
N GLU A 193 -17.54 1.56 -16.07
CA GLU A 193 -18.70 1.27 -16.95
C GLU A 193 -19.70 2.45 -17.07
N LYS A 194 -19.70 3.41 -16.13
CA LYS A 194 -20.48 4.66 -16.19
C LYS A 194 -20.19 5.49 -17.44
N ARG A 195 -21.11 5.48 -18.41
CA ARG A 195 -21.01 6.30 -19.62
C ARG A 195 -20.79 7.77 -19.24
N PRO A 196 -19.90 8.53 -19.92
CA PRO A 196 -19.77 9.95 -19.67
C PRO A 196 -21.15 10.62 -19.80
N TYR A 197 -21.51 11.45 -18.83
CA TYR A 197 -22.58 12.45 -18.98
C TYR A 197 -22.10 13.50 -20.00
N THR A 198 -21.91 13.11 -21.25
CA THR A 198 -21.81 14.06 -22.35
C THR A 198 -23.12 13.98 -23.12
N SER A 199 -23.88 15.06 -23.00
CA SER A 199 -24.83 15.54 -23.98
C SER A 199 -24.12 15.78 -25.33
N ALA A 200 -23.60 14.71 -25.95
CA ALA A 200 -23.06 14.77 -27.29
C ALA A 200 -24.21 14.52 -28.28
N PRO A 201 -24.37 15.35 -29.33
CA PRO A 201 -25.40 15.13 -30.34
C PRO A 201 -25.19 13.78 -31.04
N PRO A 202 -26.27 13.14 -31.54
CA PRO A 202 -26.30 11.75 -32.00
C PRO A 202 -25.41 11.40 -33.21
N TYR A 203 -24.53 12.31 -33.64
CA TYR A 203 -23.68 12.17 -34.82
C TYR A 203 -22.16 12.23 -34.55
N SER A 204 -21.70 12.41 -33.31
CA SER A 204 -20.29 12.15 -33.02
C SER A 204 -20.09 10.65 -32.79
N HIS A 205 -19.63 9.95 -33.82
CA HIS A 205 -19.20 8.56 -33.73
C HIS A 205 -18.35 8.36 -32.47
N ALA A 206 -18.80 7.44 -31.62
CA ALA A 206 -18.13 6.91 -30.46
C ALA A 206 -16.81 6.22 -30.89
N TYR A 207 -15.79 7.03 -31.18
CA TYR A 207 -14.43 6.54 -31.31
C TYR A 207 -13.97 6.04 -29.95
N ASN A 208 -14.12 4.73 -29.76
CA ASN A 208 -13.38 3.86 -28.84
C ASN A 208 -12.58 4.61 -27.75
N ASN A 209 -13.26 4.98 -26.66
CA ASN A 209 -12.70 5.67 -25.48
C ASN A 209 -11.59 4.90 -24.74
N TRP A 210 -11.18 3.73 -25.24
CA TRP A 210 -10.10 2.90 -24.75
C TRP A 210 -8.78 3.10 -25.52
N SER A 211 -8.74 3.95 -26.54
CA SER A 211 -7.52 4.23 -27.33
C SER A 211 -6.94 5.63 -27.03
N PRO A 212 -5.61 5.85 -27.15
CA PRO A 212 -4.96 7.12 -26.83
C PRO A 212 -5.52 8.31 -27.65
N PRO A 213 -5.58 9.53 -27.07
CA PRO A 213 -4.89 9.98 -25.87
C PRO A 213 -5.85 9.97 -24.67
N THR A 214 -6.17 8.80 -24.14
CA THR A 214 -6.85 8.71 -22.86
C THR A 214 -5.90 9.26 -21.79
N GLN A 215 -6.37 10.29 -21.07
CA GLN A 215 -5.60 10.89 -19.98
C GLN A 215 -5.29 9.81 -18.93
N SER A 216 -4.13 9.94 -18.29
CA SER A 216 -3.65 8.97 -17.33
C SER A 216 -4.23 9.28 -15.94
N ASN A 217 -4.69 8.26 -15.23
CA ASN A 217 -5.03 8.35 -13.80
C ASN A 217 -3.84 8.64 -12.87
N GLU A 218 -2.65 8.75 -13.46
CA GLU A 218 -1.40 9.15 -12.82
C GLU A 218 -1.13 10.64 -13.01
N SER A 219 -1.89 11.31 -13.89
CA SER A 219 -1.74 12.74 -14.15
C SER A 219 -2.39 13.58 -13.04
N THR A 220 -1.78 14.74 -12.82
CA THR A 220 -2.01 15.64 -11.68
C THR A 220 -3.33 16.40 -11.72
N ASN A 221 -4.05 16.35 -12.84
CA ASN A 221 -5.26 17.15 -13.04
C ASN A 221 -6.51 16.35 -12.71
N GLY A 222 -7.35 16.90 -11.83
CA GLY A 222 -8.69 16.38 -11.53
C GLY A 222 -8.75 15.34 -10.40
N TYR A 223 -9.98 15.10 -9.96
CA TYR A 223 -10.31 14.18 -8.86
C TYR A 223 -11.05 12.92 -9.32
N PHE A 224 -11.65 12.98 -10.51
CA PHE A 224 -12.47 11.92 -11.08
C PHE A 224 -11.62 10.90 -11.83
N LEU A 225 -12.05 9.65 -11.79
CA LEU A 225 -11.39 8.53 -12.43
C LEU A 225 -11.59 8.63 -13.95
N GLU A 226 -10.49 8.56 -14.69
CA GLU A 226 -10.51 8.50 -16.13
C GLU A 226 -10.54 7.03 -16.58
N ARG A 227 -11.38 6.73 -17.57
CA ARG A 227 -11.34 5.43 -18.23
C ARG A 227 -10.02 5.29 -18.96
N SER A 228 -9.24 4.27 -18.65
CA SER A 228 -7.93 4.05 -19.27
C SER A 228 -7.60 2.57 -19.28
N ASN A 229 -6.80 2.13 -20.26
CA ASN A 229 -6.37 0.74 -20.35
C ASN A 229 -5.63 0.27 -19.08
N SER A 230 -4.90 1.16 -18.42
CA SER A 230 -4.25 0.84 -17.15
C SER A 230 -5.26 0.54 -16.05
N ALA A 231 -6.32 1.35 -15.91
CA ALA A 231 -7.38 1.09 -14.92
C ALA A 231 -8.12 -0.21 -15.20
N LYS A 232 -8.39 -0.53 -16.47
CA LYS A 232 -8.98 -1.82 -16.87
C LYS A 232 -8.08 -3.00 -16.50
N LYS A 233 -6.78 -2.92 -16.76
CA LYS A 233 -5.83 -3.97 -16.37
C LYS A 233 -5.75 -4.17 -14.86
N ILE A 234 -5.88 -3.10 -14.08
CA ILE A 234 -5.96 -3.19 -12.62
C ILE A 234 -7.24 -3.92 -12.19
N LEU A 235 -8.39 -3.61 -12.82
CA LEU A 235 -9.64 -4.31 -12.55
C LEU A 235 -9.58 -5.79 -12.93
N GLU A 236 -9.10 -6.11 -14.14
CA GLU A 236 -8.88 -7.50 -14.61
C GLU A 236 -7.99 -8.27 -13.62
N ARG A 237 -6.87 -7.67 -13.21
CA ARG A 237 -5.96 -8.28 -12.24
C ARG A 237 -6.60 -8.46 -10.85
N ALA A 238 -7.49 -7.56 -10.44
CA ALA A 238 -8.21 -7.68 -9.16
C ALA A 238 -9.12 -8.91 -9.14
N PHE A 239 -9.84 -9.17 -10.23
CA PHE A 239 -10.67 -10.38 -10.38
C PHE A 239 -9.82 -11.66 -10.43
N GLU A 240 -8.69 -11.65 -11.13
CA GLU A 240 -7.78 -12.81 -11.17
C GLU A 240 -7.25 -13.21 -9.78
N LEU A 241 -7.05 -12.24 -8.89
CA LEU A 241 -6.54 -12.51 -7.55
C LEU A 241 -7.58 -13.17 -6.64
N PHE A 242 -8.86 -12.96 -6.90
CA PHE A 242 -9.97 -13.48 -6.10
C PHE A 242 -11.12 -13.90 -7.03
N PRO A 243 -10.98 -15.05 -7.73
CA PRO A 243 -12.07 -15.56 -8.56
C PRO A 243 -13.29 -15.84 -7.67
N ASP A 244 -14.48 -15.50 -8.17
CA ASP A 244 -15.75 -15.73 -7.47
C ASP A 244 -16.05 -17.22 -7.24
N GLU A 245 -15.40 -18.10 -8.00
CA GLU A 245 -15.53 -19.55 -7.92
C GLU A 245 -14.40 -20.15 -7.05
N GLU A 246 -14.78 -20.75 -5.91
CA GLU A 246 -13.91 -21.72 -5.25
C GLU A 246 -13.66 -22.87 -6.25
N PRO A 247 -12.40 -23.31 -6.47
CA PRO A 247 -12.18 -24.51 -7.25
C PRO A 247 -12.93 -25.65 -6.57
N GLU A 248 -13.90 -26.23 -7.26
CA GLU A 248 -14.59 -27.45 -6.83
C GLU A 248 -13.50 -28.44 -6.41
N VAL A 249 -13.46 -28.76 -5.12
CA VAL A 249 -12.60 -29.82 -4.62
C VAL A 249 -13.17 -31.08 -5.25
N GLU A 250 -12.49 -31.63 -6.27
CA GLU A 250 -12.79 -32.96 -6.78
C GLU A 250 -12.75 -33.90 -5.57
N GLU A 251 -13.93 -34.27 -5.07
CA GLU A 251 -14.10 -35.40 -4.18
C GLU A 251 -13.60 -36.62 -4.95
N VAL A 252 -12.33 -36.96 -4.75
CA VAL A 252 -11.79 -38.24 -5.16
C VAL A 252 -12.50 -39.29 -4.31
N TYR A 253 -13.64 -39.76 -4.80
CA TYR A 253 -14.32 -40.95 -4.31
C TYR A 253 -13.30 -42.10 -4.38
N LYS A 254 -12.76 -42.47 -3.22
CA LYS A 254 -12.11 -43.77 -3.05
C LYS A 254 -13.20 -44.83 -3.10
N ALA A 255 -13.25 -45.58 -4.19
CA ALA A 255 -13.80 -46.92 -4.24
C ALA A 255 -12.65 -47.93 -4.09
#